data_AF-A0A8S9WKH1-F1
#
_entry.id   AF-A0A8S9WKH1-F1
#
_cell.length_a   1.000
_cell.length_b   1.000
_cell.length_c   1.000
_cell.angle_alpha   90.00
_cell.angle_beta   90.00
_cell.angle_gamma   90.00
#
_symmetry.space_group_name_H-M   'P 1'
#
loop_
_entity.id
_entity.type
_entity.pdbx_description
1 polymer ?
#
loop_
_entity_poly.entity_id
_entity_poly.type
_entity_poly.pdbx_seq_one_letter_code
_entity_poly.pdbx_strand_id
1 'polypeptide(L)'
;MNVIAFVLVVFSACLHAYWNFLLKKSEDTRVFIWLFLISSILIFFPIFVYESTQTDIPAIGWCYIFITGLIHALYLVSLSSAYEKGDLSLVYPLARSAPIVFVLVGAMLFLGEIPARIGIMGIVLMIVGGVYYSFEFIT
;
A
#
# COMPACT_ATOMS: atom_id res chain seq x y z
N MET A 1 20.15 -13.07 -1.97
CA MET A 1 19.07 -12.69 -1.03
C MET A 1 19.21 -13.55 0.22
N ASN A 2 19.19 -12.97 1.41
CA ASN A 2 19.31 -13.71 2.68
C ASN A 2 18.03 -14.56 2.90
N VAL A 3 18.18 -15.80 3.39
CA VAL A 3 17.05 -16.71 3.65
C VAL A 3 16.04 -16.08 4.61
N ILE A 4 16.51 -15.36 5.64
CA ILE A 4 15.65 -14.64 6.59
C ILE A 4 14.84 -13.57 5.87
N ALA A 5 15.49 -12.77 5.01
CA ALA A 5 14.81 -11.74 4.24
C ALA A 5 13.75 -12.34 3.30
N PHE A 6 14.06 -13.47 2.66
CA PHE A 6 13.09 -14.18 1.82
C PHE A 6 11.87 -14.63 2.63
N VAL A 7 12.08 -15.27 3.78
CA VAL A 7 10.99 -15.73 4.66
C VAL A 7 10.13 -14.56 5.14
N LEU A 8 10.74 -13.45 5.56
CA LEU A 8 10.02 -12.25 6.00
C LEU A 8 9.17 -11.65 4.88
N VAL A 9 9.69 -11.61 3.65
CA VAL A 9 8.95 -11.10 2.49
C VAL A 9 7.74 -11.97 2.16
N VAL A 10 7.91 -13.30 2.15
CA VAL A 10 6.79 -14.22 1.89
C VAL A 10 5.75 -14.13 3.00
N PHE A 11 6.18 -14.08 4.26
CA PHE A 11 5.28 -13.93 5.41
C PHE A 11 4.51 -12.60 5.35
N SER A 12 5.18 -11.50 5.02
CA SER A 12 4.56 -10.20 4.80
C SER A 12 3.51 -10.25 3.69
N ALA A 13 3.81 -10.91 2.57
CA ALA A 13 2.84 -11.08 1.47
C ALA A 13 1.58 -11.86 1.92
N CYS A 14 1.75 -12.91 2.72
CA CYS A 14 0.63 -13.66 3.29
C CYS A 14 -0.22 -12.81 4.23
N LEU A 15 0.40 -12.07 5.16
CA LEU A 15 -0.32 -11.13 6.03
C LEU A 15 -1.03 -10.06 5.22
N HIS A 16 -0.40 -9.59 4.15
CA HIS A 16 -0.95 -8.59 3.25
C HIS A 16 -2.24 -9.08 2.57
N ALA A 17 -2.21 -10.28 1.99
CA ALA A 17 -3.39 -10.91 1.42
C ALA A 17 -4.47 -11.15 2.49
N TYR A 18 -4.07 -11.58 3.68
CA TYR A 18 -4.98 -11.90 4.78
C TYR A 18 -5.76 -10.68 5.28
N TRP A 19 -5.11 -9.52 5.53
CA TRP A 19 -5.85 -8.34 5.99
C TRP A 19 -6.79 -7.78 4.91
N ASN A 20 -6.43 -7.89 3.62
CA ASN A 20 -7.32 -7.48 2.52
C ASN A 20 -8.56 -8.39 2.45
N PHE A 21 -8.37 -9.69 2.64
CA PHE A 21 -9.48 -10.63 2.76
C PHE A 21 -10.39 -10.29 3.95
N LEU A 22 -9.82 -10.03 5.13
CA LEU A 22 -10.60 -9.64 6.31
C LEU A 22 -11.37 -8.32 6.10
N LEU A 23 -10.73 -7.32 5.48
CA LEU A 23 -11.37 -6.05 5.14
C LEU A 23 -12.58 -6.28 4.22
N LYS A 24 -12.43 -7.06 3.15
CA LYS A 24 -13.55 -7.37 2.25
C LYS A 24 -14.66 -8.18 2.93
N LYS A 25 -14.30 -9.08 3.85
CA LYS A 25 -15.24 -9.92 4.60
C LYS A 25 -15.97 -9.15 5.71
N SER A 26 -15.45 -8.01 6.15
CA SER A 26 -16.05 -7.22 7.23
C SER A 26 -17.45 -6.72 6.85
N GLU A 27 -18.33 -6.64 7.83
CA GLU A 27 -19.69 -6.11 7.64
C GLU A 27 -19.67 -4.62 7.28
N ASP A 28 -18.75 -3.87 7.92
CA ASP A 28 -18.49 -2.46 7.63
C ASP A 28 -16.98 -2.25 7.45
N THR A 29 -16.60 -1.98 6.20
CA THR A 29 -15.20 -1.81 5.81
C THR A 29 -14.56 -0.57 6.45
N ARG A 30 -15.34 0.47 6.74
CA ARG A 30 -14.86 1.71 7.36
C ARG A 30 -14.56 1.47 8.83
N VAL A 31 -15.48 0.83 9.54
CA VAL A 31 -15.28 0.47 10.96
C VAL A 31 -14.06 -0.44 11.10
N PHE A 32 -13.89 -1.42 10.21
CA PHE A 32 -12.70 -2.27 10.19
C PHE A 32 -11.41 -1.45 10.03
N ILE A 33 -11.35 -0.53 9.06
CA ILE A 33 -10.18 0.33 8.85
C ILE A 33 -9.91 1.20 10.08
N TRP A 34 -10.94 1.77 10.71
CA TRP A 34 -10.78 2.58 11.92
C TRP A 34 -10.19 1.78 13.07
N LEU A 35 -10.71 0.58 13.34
CA LEU A 35 -10.17 -0.31 14.36
C LEU A 35 -8.73 -0.72 14.04
N PHE A 36 -8.44 -1.04 12.78
CA PHE A 36 -7.09 -1.37 12.32
C PHE A 36 -6.10 -0.22 12.56
N LEU A 37 -6.50 1.02 12.25
CA LEU A 37 -5.67 2.22 12.47
C LEU A 37 -5.45 2.48 13.97
N ILE A 38 -6.50 2.36 14.79
CA ILE A 38 -6.38 2.52 16.25
C ILE A 38 -5.45 1.45 16.83
N SER A 39 -5.62 0.19 16.45
CA SER A 39 -4.71 -0.88 16.87
C SER A 39 -3.27 -0.61 16.44
N SER A 40 -3.07 -0.10 15.23
CA SER A 40 -1.73 0.29 14.74
C SER A 40 -1.13 1.40 15.60
N ILE A 41 -1.90 2.43 15.94
CA ILE A 41 -1.45 3.50 16.84
C ILE A 41 -1.08 2.92 18.21
N LEU A 42 -1.92 2.09 18.82
CA LEU A 42 -1.62 1.52 20.15
C LEU A 42 -0.34 0.69 20.17
N ILE A 43 -0.05 -0.06 19.10
CA ILE A 43 1.14 -0.90 19.00
C ILE A 43 2.40 -0.04 18.73
N PHE A 44 2.32 0.91 17.79
CA PHE A 44 3.50 1.63 17.31
C PHE A 44 3.78 2.95 18.03
N PHE A 45 2.80 3.53 18.74
CA PHE A 45 2.98 4.79 19.46
C PHE A 45 4.06 4.72 20.56
N PRO A 46 4.17 3.66 21.40
CA PRO A 46 5.25 3.57 22.38
C PRO A 46 6.64 3.51 21.73
N ILE A 47 6.75 2.81 20.59
CA ILE A 47 7.99 2.72 19.82
C ILE A 47 8.34 4.10 19.25
N PHE A 48 7.36 4.80 18.68
CA PHE A 48 7.54 6.17 18.20
C PHE A 48 8.03 7.13 19.29
N VAL A 49 7.41 7.09 20.47
CA VAL A 49 7.82 7.93 21.61
C VAL A 49 9.26 7.60 22.02
N TYR A 50 9.61 6.33 22.15
CA TYR A 50 10.98 5.91 22.47
C TYR A 50 11.99 6.43 21.45
N GLU A 51 11.77 6.21 20.15
CA GLU A 51 12.67 6.64 19.08
C GLU A 51 12.79 8.16 19.00
N SER A 52 11.69 8.89 19.25
CA SER A 52 11.70 10.36 19.25
C SER A 52 12.57 10.98 20.36
N THR A 53 12.91 10.21 21.41
CA THR A 53 13.89 10.65 22.43
C THR A 53 15.34 10.44 22.01
N GLN A 54 15.59 9.56 21.04
CA GLN A 54 16.93 9.22 20.57
C GLN A 54 17.32 10.02 19.32
N THR A 55 16.34 10.36 18.48
CA THR A 55 16.56 11.04 17.21
C THR A 55 15.59 12.21 17.03
N ASP A 56 16.14 13.41 16.85
CA ASP A 56 15.33 14.58 16.52
C ASP A 56 14.79 14.49 15.08
N ILE A 57 13.50 14.75 14.94
CA ILE A 57 12.84 14.81 13.63
C ILE A 57 12.94 16.25 13.12
N PRO A 58 13.63 16.51 11.99
CA PRO A 58 13.72 17.85 11.43
C PRO A 58 12.34 18.36 11.01
N ALA A 59 12.15 19.69 10.97
CA ALA A 59 10.86 20.30 10.61
C ALA A 59 10.28 19.77 9.28
N ILE A 60 11.14 19.54 8.28
CA ILE A 60 10.73 18.95 7.00
C ILE A 60 10.25 17.49 7.13
N GLY A 61 10.81 16.74 8.09
CA GLY A 61 10.39 15.37 8.40
C GLY A 61 8.94 15.32 8.87
N TRP A 62 8.51 16.28 9.70
CA TRP A 62 7.11 16.41 10.10
C TRP A 62 6.18 16.69 8.92
N CYS A 63 6.61 17.52 7.96
CA CYS A 63 5.86 17.73 6.73
C CYS A 63 5.69 16.42 5.94
N TYR A 64 6.74 15.61 5.81
CA TYR A 64 6.65 14.32 5.13
C TYR A 64 5.75 13.32 5.86
N ILE A 65 5.80 13.26 7.19
CA ILE A 65 4.92 12.42 8.00
C ILE A 65 3.46 12.81 7.76
N PHE A 66 3.15 14.11 7.80
CA PHE A 66 1.79 14.61 7.60
C PHE A 66 1.27 14.33 6.18
N ILE A 67 2.05 14.66 5.16
CA ILE A 67 1.67 14.45 3.75
C ILE A 67 1.46 12.96 3.47
N THR A 68 2.38 12.10 3.95
CA THR A 68 2.27 10.65 3.80
C THR A 68 1.01 10.12 4.48
N GLY A 69 0.76 10.56 5.72
CA GLY A 69 -0.45 10.19 6.46
C GLY A 69 -1.74 10.58 5.72
N LEU A 70 -1.78 11.78 5.15
CA LEU A 70 -2.93 12.26 4.38
C LEU A 70 -3.16 11.43 3.11
N ILE A 71 -2.11 11.15 2.35
CA ILE A 71 -2.17 10.30 1.14
C ILE A 71 -2.65 8.88 1.52
N HIS A 72 -2.13 8.31 2.60
CA HIS A 72 -2.54 6.99 3.08
C HIS A 72 -4.00 6.98 3.56
N ALA A 73 -4.47 8.03 4.22
CA ALA A 73 -5.87 8.14 4.62
C ALA A 73 -6.80 8.17 3.39
N LEU A 74 -6.47 8.97 2.37
CA LEU A 74 -7.22 9.00 1.12
C LEU A 74 -7.21 7.65 0.41
N TYR A 75 -6.07 6.96 0.39
CA TYR A 75 -5.95 5.60 -0.13
C TYR A 75 -6.87 4.63 0.62
N LEU A 76 -6.87 4.62 1.95
CA LEU A 76 -7.68 3.71 2.76
C LEU A 76 -9.18 3.96 2.59
N VAL A 77 -9.62 5.23 2.52
CA VAL A 77 -11.03 5.58 2.25
C VAL A 77 -11.46 5.13 0.85
N SER A 78 -10.61 5.34 -0.15
CA SER A 78 -10.85 4.89 -1.52
C SER A 78 -10.90 3.37 -1.61
N LEU A 79 -9.99 2.69 -0.89
CA LEU A 79 -9.91 1.23 -0.84
C LEU A 79 -11.14 0.60 -0.19
N SER A 80 -11.58 1.13 0.96
CA SER A 80 -12.83 0.68 1.61
C SER A 80 -14.02 0.85 0.67
N SER A 81 -14.16 2.01 0.04
CA SER A 81 -15.25 2.28 -0.91
C SER A 81 -15.21 1.35 -2.13
N ALA A 82 -14.01 0.96 -2.58
CA ALA A 82 -13.85 0.02 -3.69
C ALA A 82 -14.21 -1.42 -3.27
N TYR A 83 -13.81 -1.86 -2.08
CA TYR A 83 -14.18 -3.19 -1.57
C TYR A 83 -15.65 -3.32 -1.17
N GLU A 84 -16.33 -2.23 -0.83
CA GLU A 84 -17.79 -2.25 -0.64
C GLU A 84 -18.53 -2.53 -1.96
N LYS A 85 -18.01 -2.02 -3.08
CA LYS A 85 -18.73 -1.98 -4.37
C LYS A 85 -18.26 -3.02 -5.39
N GLY A 86 -17.03 -3.53 -5.27
CA GLY A 86 -16.42 -4.40 -6.27
C GLY A 86 -15.88 -5.72 -5.69
N ASP A 87 -15.72 -6.71 -6.56
CA ASP A 87 -15.18 -8.01 -6.18
C ASP A 87 -13.69 -7.94 -5.81
N LEU A 88 -13.28 -8.76 -4.85
CA LEU A 88 -11.90 -8.82 -4.37
C LEU A 88 -10.93 -9.14 -5.52
N SER A 89 -11.31 -10.05 -6.41
CA SER A 89 -10.52 -10.48 -7.57
C SER A 89 -10.27 -9.37 -8.59
N LEU A 90 -11.11 -8.33 -8.63
CA LEU A 90 -10.96 -7.18 -9.52
C LEU A 90 -10.30 -5.99 -8.82
N VAL A 91 -10.82 -5.62 -7.64
CA VAL A 91 -10.38 -4.43 -6.91
C VAL A 91 -8.94 -4.58 -6.43
N TYR A 92 -8.54 -5.77 -5.99
CA TYR A 92 -7.20 -5.99 -5.46
C TYR A 92 -6.10 -5.82 -6.52
N PRO A 93 -6.16 -6.45 -7.72
CA PRO A 93 -5.17 -6.20 -8.78
C PRO A 93 -5.12 -4.74 -9.25
N LEU A 94 -6.26 -4.06 -9.36
CA LEU A 94 -6.32 -2.65 -9.75
C LEU A 94 -5.68 -1.73 -8.71
N ALA A 95 -6.07 -1.88 -7.44
CA ALA A 95 -5.52 -1.09 -6.34
C ALA A 95 -4.01 -1.29 -6.15
N ARG A 96 -3.48 -2.45 -6.59
CA ARG A 96 -2.05 -2.80 -6.48
C ARG A 96 -1.23 -2.40 -7.69
N SER A 97 -1.78 -2.47 -8.90
CA SER A 97 -1.06 -2.14 -10.13
C SER A 97 -1.05 -0.64 -10.43
N ALA A 98 -2.13 0.10 -10.11
CA ALA A 98 -2.22 1.53 -10.41
C ALA A 98 -1.16 2.41 -9.72
N PRO A 99 -0.82 2.22 -8.43
CA PRO A 99 0.20 3.02 -7.76
C PRO A 99 1.61 2.86 -8.34
N ILE A 100 1.89 1.75 -9.04
CA ILE A 100 3.24 1.41 -9.52
C ILE A 100 3.75 2.43 -10.55
N VAL A 101 2.85 3.06 -11.31
CA VAL A 101 3.19 4.12 -12.26
C VAL A 101 3.68 5.36 -11.51
N PHE A 102 3.00 5.75 -10.44
CA PHE A 102 3.39 6.89 -9.63
C PHE A 102 4.73 6.65 -8.94
N VAL A 103 4.98 5.42 -8.47
CA VAL A 103 6.28 5.03 -7.89
C VAL A 103 7.39 5.11 -8.94
N LEU A 104 7.16 4.59 -10.15
CA LEU A 104 8.12 4.63 -11.25
C LEU A 104 8.50 6.07 -11.63
N VAL A 105 7.48 6.90 -11.87
CA VAL A 105 7.67 8.30 -12.24
C VAL A 105 8.33 9.07 -11.09
N GLY A 106 7.92 8.82 -9.86
CA GLY A 106 8.53 9.43 -8.67
C GLY A 106 10.01 9.06 -8.52
N ALA A 107 10.37 7.79 -8.70
CA ALA A 107 11.77 7.35 -8.65
C ALA A 107 12.63 8.03 -9.72
N MET A 108 12.13 8.14 -10.96
CA MET A 108 12.84 8.82 -12.03
C MET A 108 13.02 10.32 -11.77
N LEU A 109 11.96 11.00 -11.30
CA LEU A 109 11.96 12.46 -11.13
C LEU A 109 12.70 12.92 -9.87
N PHE A 110 12.53 12.22 -8.74
CA PHE A 110 13.04 12.66 -7.44
C PHE A 110 14.33 11.94 -7.03
N LEU A 111 14.52 10.67 -7.41
CA LEU A 111 15.70 9.89 -7.04
C LEU A 111 16.71 9.78 -8.19
N GLY A 112 16.32 10.13 -9.43
CA GLY A 112 17.15 9.95 -10.62
C GLY A 112 17.41 8.48 -10.97
N GLU A 113 16.65 7.55 -10.38
CA GLU A 113 16.80 6.12 -10.59
C GLU A 113 16.00 5.68 -11.82
N ILE A 114 16.70 5.14 -12.81
CA ILE A 114 16.08 4.51 -13.98
C ILE A 114 16.09 2.99 -13.74
N PRO A 115 14.92 2.35 -13.56
CA PRO A 115 14.88 0.91 -13.37
C PRO A 115 15.45 0.18 -14.58
N ALA A 116 16.05 -0.99 -14.32
CA ALA A 116 16.52 -1.86 -15.38
C ALA A 116 15.41 -2.16 -16.40
N ARG A 117 15.76 -2.38 -17.66
CA ARG A 117 14.80 -2.65 -18.75
C ARG A 117 13.80 -3.76 -18.41
N ILE A 118 14.25 -4.79 -17.69
CA ILE A 118 13.41 -5.88 -17.18
C ILE A 118 12.37 -5.39 -16.16
N GLY A 119 12.73 -4.47 -15.28
CA GLY A 119 11.81 -3.86 -14.31
C GLY A 119 10.72 -3.04 -14.98
N ILE A 120 11.08 -2.25 -16.00
CA ILE A 120 10.12 -1.50 -16.83
C ILE A 120 9.15 -2.46 -17.52
N MET A 121 9.67 -3.56 -18.10
CA MET A 121 8.83 -4.55 -18.77
C MET A 121 7.85 -5.22 -17.80
N GLY A 122 8.28 -5.55 -16.58
CA GLY A 122 7.42 -6.08 -15.52
C GLY A 122 6.31 -5.11 -15.11
N ILE A 123 6.63 -3.82 -14.98
CA ILE A 123 5.65 -2.76 -14.68
C ILE A 123 4.60 -2.65 -15.78
N VAL A 124 5.02 -2.62 -17.05
CA VAL A 124 4.11 -2.58 -18.20
C VAL A 124 3.18 -3.79 -18.20
N LEU A 125 3.72 -4.98 -17.93
CA LEU A 125 2.94 -6.22 -17.86
C LEU A 125 1.87 -6.18 -16.76
N MET A 126 2.21 -5.65 -15.58
CA MET A 126 1.25 -5.48 -14.48
C MET A 126 0.12 -4.51 -14.85
N ILE A 127 0.44 -3.40 -15.52
CA ILE A 127 -0.55 -2.40 -15.93
C ILE A 127 -1.47 -3.00 -16.99
N VAL A 128 -0.91 -3.62 -18.03
CA VAL A 128 -1.70 -4.23 -19.12
C VAL A 128 -2.60 -5.35 -18.57
N GLY A 129 -2.08 -6.20 -17.69
CA GLY A 129 -2.87 -7.25 -17.04
C GLY A 129 -4.00 -6.69 -16.18
N GLY A 130 -3.73 -5.67 -15.36
CA GLY A 130 -4.73 -5.01 -14.53
C GLY A 130 -5.84 -4.33 -15.35
N VAL A 131 -5.46 -3.65 -16.44
CA VAL A 131 -6.40 -3.00 -17.36
C VAL A 131 -7.24 -4.04 -18.11
N TYR A 132 -6.62 -5.07 -18.68
CA TYR A 132 -7.32 -6.14 -19.40
C TYR A 132 -8.38 -6.80 -18.49
N TYR A 133 -7.99 -7.18 -17.28
CA TYR A 133 -8.90 -7.82 -16.33
C TYR A 133 -10.03 -6.89 -15.88
N SER A 134 -9.77 -5.58 -15.83
CA SER A 134 -10.81 -4.59 -15.53
C SER A 134 -11.84 -4.42 -16.63
N PHE A 135 -11.44 -4.54 -17.90
CA PHE A 135 -12.36 -4.45 -19.03
C PHE A 135 -13.30 -5.66 -19.08
N GLU A 136 -12.81 -6.87 -18.82
CA GLU A 136 -13.61 -8.10 -18.82
C GLU A 136 -14.72 -8.12 -17.76
N PHE A 137 -14.53 -7.43 -16.64
CA PHE A 137 -15.55 -7.33 -15.57
C PHE A 137 -16.55 -6.19 -15.75
N ILE A 138 -16.28 -5.21 -16.63
CA ILE A 138 -17.14 -4.03 -16.84
C ILE A 138 -18.09 -4.23 -18.05
N THR A 139 -17.76 -5.14 -18.98
CA THR A 139 -18.62 -5.55 -20.12
C THR A 139 -19.43 -6.79 -19.82
#